data_AF-A0A3N6SI10-F1
#
_entry.id   AF-A0A3N6SI10-F1
#
_cell.length_a   1.000
_cell.length_b   1.000
_cell.length_c   1.000
_cell.angle_alpha   90.00
_cell.angle_beta   90.00
_cell.angle_gamma   90.00
#
_symmetry.space_group_name_H-M   'P 1'
#
loop_
_entity.id
_entity.type
_entity.pdbx_description
1 polymer ?
#
loop_
_entity_poly.entity_id
_entity_poly.type
_entity_poly.pdbx_seq_one_letter_code
_entity_poly.pdbx_strand_id
1 'polypeptide(L)'
;MVGIEETHCTARIHENLDDPERSDFFSTRAGRISTLNSLNLPVPRLVRLNAIRGVLYSGGIMLPHWTANAHTVLYVTGGQAKIQVVDDNGQSVFNAQVHQGELLVVPQGFAVVKTAGETGFEWIAFKTNDNAYMNTLSGKTSYLRAVPVDLIKAAYGVTEEEAKRVKFSQQETMFAMTLSS
;
A
#
# COMPACT_ATOMS: atom_id res chain seq x y z
N MET A 1 35.00 24.53 -8.84
CA MET A 1 35.09 23.33 -7.98
C MET A 1 33.99 23.51 -6.96
N VAL A 2 32.94 22.67 -7.01
CA VAL A 2 31.78 22.82 -6.11
C VAL A 2 32.23 22.42 -4.69
N GLY A 3 32.01 23.30 -3.72
CA GLY A 3 32.46 23.09 -2.33
C GLY A 3 31.60 22.10 -1.56
N ILE A 4 32.09 21.62 -0.41
CA ILE A 4 31.29 20.80 0.52
C ILE A 4 30.04 21.55 1.02
N GLU A 5 30.12 22.87 1.12
CA GLU A 5 28.98 23.70 1.53
C GLU A 5 27.85 23.70 0.49
N GLU A 6 28.20 23.60 -0.80
CA GLU A 6 27.23 23.59 -1.90
C GLU A 6 26.66 22.19 -2.21
N THR A 7 27.20 21.14 -1.57
CA THR A 7 26.82 19.73 -1.82
C THR A 7 26.24 19.03 -0.59
N HIS A 8 26.96 19.01 0.52
CA HIS A 8 26.56 18.28 1.73
C HIS A 8 25.74 19.14 2.69
N CYS A 9 26.10 20.41 2.89
CA CYS A 9 25.41 21.30 3.83
C CYS A 9 24.07 21.81 3.30
N THR A 10 23.85 21.75 1.99
CA THR A 10 22.60 22.09 1.29
C THR A 10 21.78 20.87 0.92
N ALA A 11 22.17 19.67 1.39
CA ALA A 11 21.46 18.44 1.08
C ALA A 11 19.98 18.57 1.47
N ARG A 12 19.10 18.21 0.53
CA ARG A 12 17.66 18.24 0.77
C ARG A 12 17.32 17.17 1.81
N ILE A 13 16.73 17.59 2.93
CA ILE A 13 16.36 16.72 4.06
C ILE A 13 14.85 16.51 4.24
N HIS A 14 14.02 17.23 3.48
CA HIS A 14 12.57 17.15 3.59
C HIS A 14 11.91 17.10 2.20
N GLU A 15 10.71 16.53 2.17
CA GLU A 15 9.85 16.41 1.00
C GLU A 15 8.40 16.50 1.47
N ASN A 16 7.55 17.21 0.73
CA ASN A 16 6.12 17.30 1.02
C ASN A 16 5.39 16.20 0.22
N LEU A 17 4.68 15.32 0.93
CA LEU A 17 3.92 14.22 0.33
C LEU A 17 2.40 14.47 0.30
N ASP A 18 1.93 15.57 0.89
CA ASP A 18 0.52 15.91 0.96
C ASP A 18 -0.02 16.50 -0.35
N ASP A 19 0.83 17.09 -1.18
CA ASP A 19 0.48 17.63 -2.49
C ASP A 19 -0.11 16.54 -3.42
N PRO A 20 -1.41 16.64 -3.79
CA PRO A 20 -2.05 15.66 -4.67
C PRO A 20 -1.44 15.59 -6.07
N GLU A 21 -0.90 16.69 -6.58
CA GLU A 21 -0.31 16.75 -7.94
C GLU A 21 0.97 15.91 -8.06
N ARG A 22 1.58 15.57 -6.92
CA ARG A 22 2.81 14.80 -6.82
C ARG A 22 2.59 13.34 -6.41
N SER A 23 1.36 12.84 -6.55
CA SER A 23 1.04 11.45 -6.27
C SER A 23 1.65 10.51 -7.32
N ASP A 24 2.26 9.40 -6.87
CA ASP A 24 2.80 8.36 -7.75
C ASP A 24 1.69 7.47 -8.31
N PHE A 25 0.64 7.28 -7.52
CA PHE A 25 -0.53 6.51 -7.91
C PHE A 25 -1.80 7.28 -7.57
N PHE A 26 -2.70 7.36 -8.54
CA PHE A 26 -3.96 8.08 -8.41
C PHE A 26 -5.12 7.29 -9.04
N SER A 27 -6.21 7.19 -8.30
CA SER A 27 -7.52 6.74 -8.77
C SER A 27 -8.53 7.83 -8.51
N THR A 28 -9.19 8.30 -9.57
CA THR A 28 -10.17 9.41 -9.52
C THR A 28 -11.29 9.19 -8.50
N ARG A 29 -11.63 7.94 -8.20
CA ARG A 29 -12.74 7.59 -7.30
C ARG A 29 -12.29 7.01 -5.97
N ALA A 30 -11.14 6.35 -5.91
CA ALA A 30 -10.79 5.53 -4.75
C ALA A 30 -9.71 6.15 -3.86
N GLY A 31 -8.80 6.98 -4.39
CA GLY A 31 -7.76 7.60 -3.59
C GLY A 31 -6.43 7.83 -4.32
N ARG A 32 -5.40 8.19 -3.54
CA ARG A 32 -4.02 8.43 -4.03
C ARG A 32 -2.93 7.95 -3.07
N ILE A 33 -1.74 7.72 -3.61
CA ILE A 33 -0.50 7.43 -2.87
C ILE A 33 0.64 8.31 -3.37
N SER A 34 1.41 8.84 -2.43
CA SER A 34 2.71 9.48 -2.65
C SER A 34 3.78 8.75 -1.84
N THR A 35 4.89 8.41 -2.45
CA THR A 35 5.99 7.62 -1.89
C THR A 35 7.22 8.50 -1.75
N LEU A 36 7.93 8.36 -0.64
CA LEU A 36 9.25 8.95 -0.40
C LEU A 36 10.25 7.82 -0.28
N ASN A 37 11.27 7.81 -1.14
CA ASN A 37 12.36 6.84 -1.13
C ASN A 37 13.66 7.50 -1.59
N SER A 38 14.73 6.72 -1.71
CA SER A 38 16.05 7.21 -2.11
C SER A 38 16.09 7.85 -3.52
N LEU A 39 15.09 7.61 -4.38
CA LEU A 39 15.02 8.14 -5.74
C LEU A 39 14.52 9.59 -5.77
N ASN A 40 13.70 10.02 -4.80
CA ASN A 40 13.14 11.37 -4.73
C ASN A 40 13.68 12.21 -3.56
N LEU A 41 14.24 11.57 -2.53
CA LEU A 41 15.03 12.23 -1.50
C LEU A 41 16.28 11.36 -1.21
N PRO A 42 17.52 11.84 -1.44
CA PRO A 42 18.71 11.00 -1.29
C PRO A 42 18.96 10.53 0.15
N VAL A 43 18.57 11.33 1.15
CA VAL A 43 18.83 11.09 2.59
C VAL A 43 18.25 9.75 3.10
N PRO A 44 17.00 9.35 2.78
CA PRO A 44 16.46 8.01 3.00
C PRO A 44 17.41 6.83 2.77
N ARG A 45 18.34 6.92 1.80
CA ARG A 45 19.35 5.87 1.55
C ARG A 45 20.28 5.64 2.74
N LEU A 46 20.59 6.70 3.50
CA LEU A 46 21.48 6.63 4.66
C LEU A 46 20.81 5.97 5.87
N VAL A 47 19.50 6.18 6.04
CA VAL A 47 18.72 5.65 7.16
C VAL A 47 18.00 4.35 6.82
N ARG A 48 18.01 3.93 5.54
CA ARG A 48 17.32 2.74 5.03
C ARG A 48 15.82 2.73 5.36
N LEU A 49 15.17 3.87 5.19
CA LEU A 49 13.74 4.04 5.44
C LEU A 49 13.05 4.58 4.20
N ASN A 50 11.76 4.28 4.06
CA ASN A 50 10.88 4.96 3.10
C ASN A 50 9.61 5.43 3.81
N ALA A 51 8.88 6.35 3.18
CA ALA A 51 7.58 6.79 3.67
C ALA A 51 6.52 6.72 2.57
N ILE A 52 5.27 6.49 2.96
CA ILE A 52 4.11 6.44 2.08
C ILE A 52 3.01 7.28 2.68
N ARG A 53 2.62 8.34 1.98
CA ARG A 53 1.40 9.09 2.26
C ARG A 53 0.26 8.49 1.44
N GLY A 54 -0.78 8.02 2.10
CA GLY A 54 -1.95 7.46 1.44
C GLY A 54 -3.23 8.18 1.84
N VAL A 55 -4.12 8.31 0.87
CA VAL A 55 -5.48 8.83 1.04
C VAL A 55 -6.41 7.89 0.29
N LEU A 56 -7.39 7.32 0.99
CA LEU A 56 -8.53 6.63 0.40
C LEU A 56 -9.77 7.51 0.58
N TYR A 57 -10.54 7.66 -0.49
CA TYR A 57 -11.82 8.36 -0.44
C TYR A 57 -12.88 7.45 0.22
N SER A 58 -14.05 8.02 0.52
CA SER A 58 -15.16 7.29 1.12
C SER A 58 -15.49 6.01 0.32
N GLY A 59 -15.52 4.86 0.99
CA GLY A 59 -15.74 3.55 0.36
C GLY A 59 -14.59 3.07 -0.54
N GLY A 60 -13.45 3.75 -0.54
CA GLY A 60 -12.24 3.30 -1.22
C GLY A 60 -11.59 2.13 -0.51
N ILE A 61 -11.05 1.18 -1.27
CA ILE A 61 -10.27 0.05 -0.77
C ILE A 61 -8.89 0.05 -1.39
N MET A 62 -7.87 -0.09 -0.54
CA MET A 62 -6.55 -0.53 -0.98
C MET A 62 -6.57 -2.04 -1.09
N LEU A 63 -6.40 -2.54 -2.32
CA LEU A 63 -6.48 -3.96 -2.63
C LEU A 63 -5.53 -4.77 -1.72
N PRO A 64 -5.89 -6.02 -1.39
CA PRO A 64 -5.06 -6.87 -0.54
C PRO A 64 -3.64 -6.96 -1.09
N HIS A 65 -2.65 -6.69 -0.24
CA HIS A 65 -1.24 -6.67 -0.63
C HIS A 65 -0.35 -7.10 0.54
N TRP A 66 0.90 -7.43 0.24
CA TRP A 66 1.94 -7.59 1.25
C TRP A 66 3.17 -6.77 0.87
N THR A 67 4.00 -6.45 1.87
CA THR A 67 5.32 -5.83 1.64
C THR A 67 6.38 -6.90 1.70
N ALA A 68 7.16 -7.07 0.64
CA ALA A 68 8.08 -8.20 0.51
C ALA A 68 9.39 -8.03 1.28
N ASN A 69 9.85 -6.79 1.48
CA ASN A 69 11.20 -6.46 1.95
C ASN A 69 11.24 -5.44 3.11
N ALA A 70 10.12 -5.16 3.77
CA ALA A 70 10.07 -4.25 4.92
C ALA A 70 8.83 -4.44 5.81
N HIS A 71 8.97 -4.15 7.09
CA HIS A 71 7.85 -3.88 8.00
C HIS A 71 7.26 -2.49 7.72
N THR A 72 5.97 -2.31 8.03
CA THR A 72 5.27 -1.04 7.88
C THR A 72 4.78 -0.54 9.23
N VAL A 73 5.14 0.67 9.61
CA VAL A 73 4.57 1.40 10.75
C VAL A 73 3.62 2.44 10.19
N LEU A 74 2.32 2.21 10.34
CA LEU A 74 1.25 3.07 9.82
C LEU A 74 0.72 3.94 10.96
N TYR A 75 0.60 5.24 10.72
CA TYR A 75 -0.06 6.20 11.61
C TYR A 75 -1.24 6.84 10.88
N VAL A 76 -2.41 6.85 11.52
CA VAL A 76 -3.62 7.42 10.95
C VAL A 76 -3.65 8.93 11.19
N THR A 77 -3.65 9.69 10.10
CA THR A 77 -3.62 11.17 10.14
C THR A 77 -5.02 11.77 10.03
N GLY A 78 -6.00 11.03 9.53
CA GLY A 78 -7.38 11.50 9.40
C GLY A 78 -8.37 10.41 8.98
N GLY A 79 -9.64 10.61 9.31
CA GLY A 79 -10.72 9.69 8.98
C GLY A 79 -10.59 8.34 9.70
N GLN A 80 -11.08 7.29 9.05
CA GLN A 80 -11.17 5.95 9.63
C GLN A 80 -11.15 4.86 8.57
N ALA A 81 -10.63 3.68 8.92
CA ALA A 81 -10.65 2.51 8.04
C ALA A 81 -10.83 1.22 8.81
N LYS A 82 -11.43 0.22 8.18
CA LYS A 82 -11.28 -1.17 8.60
C LYS A 82 -9.99 -1.72 8.01
N ILE A 83 -9.09 -2.21 8.85
CA ILE A 83 -7.85 -2.86 8.43
C ILE A 83 -7.89 -4.31 8.89
N GLN A 84 -7.57 -5.22 7.97
CA GLN A 84 -7.34 -6.63 8.27
C GLN A 84 -5.92 -7.01 7.90
N VAL A 85 -5.24 -7.70 8.80
CA VAL A 85 -3.88 -8.23 8.64
C VAL A 85 -3.90 -9.73 8.86
N VAL A 86 -3.26 -10.46 7.96
CA VAL A 86 -3.17 -11.93 7.95
C VAL A 86 -1.71 -12.34 7.96
N ASP A 87 -1.36 -13.28 8.85
CA ASP A 87 -0.01 -13.84 8.97
C ASP A 87 0.26 -14.97 7.96
N ASP A 88 1.44 -15.58 8.06
CA ASP A 88 1.90 -16.70 7.23
C ASP A 88 1.18 -18.02 7.51
N ASN A 89 0.47 -18.13 8.64
CA ASN A 89 -0.40 -19.26 8.96
C ASN A 89 -1.83 -19.09 8.43
N GLY A 90 -2.12 -17.97 7.76
CA GLY A 90 -3.47 -17.63 7.30
C GLY A 90 -4.39 -17.15 8.42
N GLN A 91 -3.85 -16.81 9.59
CA GLN A 91 -4.60 -16.32 10.73
C GLN A 91 -4.79 -14.80 10.65
N SER A 92 -6.02 -14.35 10.91
CA SER A 92 -6.34 -12.93 10.98
C SER A 92 -5.83 -12.34 12.31
N VAL A 93 -4.56 -11.93 12.35
CA VAL A 93 -3.89 -11.38 13.53
C VAL A 93 -4.33 -9.95 13.89
N PHE A 94 -4.98 -9.25 12.96
CA PHE A 94 -5.64 -7.98 13.22
C PHE A 94 -6.87 -7.84 12.32
N ASN A 95 -8.00 -7.40 12.86
CA ASN A 95 -9.23 -7.13 12.09
C ASN A 95 -10.10 -6.14 12.88
N ALA A 96 -9.81 -4.85 12.73
CA ALA A 96 -10.48 -3.82 13.50
C ALA A 96 -10.58 -2.51 12.72
N GLN A 97 -11.42 -1.61 13.22
CA GLN A 97 -11.47 -0.23 12.76
C GLN A 97 -10.36 0.57 13.42
N VAL A 98 -9.69 1.41 12.63
CA VAL A 98 -8.69 2.37 13.11
C VAL A 98 -9.14 3.80 12.84
N HIS A 99 -8.72 4.70 13.71
CA HIS A 99 -9.11 6.12 13.72
C HIS A 99 -7.89 7.02 13.81
N GLN A 100 -8.08 8.31 13.52
CA GLN A 100 -7.05 9.33 13.66
C GLN A 100 -6.33 9.26 15.01
N GLY A 101 -4.99 9.31 14.97
CA GLY A 101 -4.14 9.23 16.16
C GLY A 101 -3.67 7.82 16.50
N GLU A 102 -4.24 6.78 15.89
CA GLU A 102 -3.82 5.41 16.14
C GLU A 102 -2.64 4.98 15.25
N LEU A 103 -1.86 4.03 15.78
CA LEU A 103 -0.68 3.46 15.12
C LEU A 103 -0.86 1.94 14.97
N LEU A 104 -0.54 1.41 13.80
CA LEU A 104 -0.56 -0.02 13.50
C LEU A 104 0.76 -0.45 12.87
N VAL A 105 1.33 -1.55 13.37
CA VAL A 105 2.50 -2.19 12.76
C VAL A 105 2.04 -3.38 11.94
N VAL A 106 2.41 -3.43 10.65
CA VAL A 106 2.21 -4.56 9.75
C VAL A 106 3.57 -5.19 9.46
N PRO A 107 3.84 -6.41 9.94
CA PRO A 107 5.11 -7.08 9.67
C PRO A 107 5.35 -7.33 8.17
N GLN A 108 6.62 -7.46 7.78
CA GLN A 108 7.02 -7.89 6.44
C GLN A 108 6.39 -9.26 6.12
N GLY A 109 5.94 -9.44 4.88
CA GLY A 109 5.31 -10.69 4.42
C GLY A 109 3.83 -10.85 4.79
N PHE A 110 3.32 -10.08 5.76
CA PHE A 110 1.91 -10.19 6.18
C PHE A 110 1.02 -9.53 5.13
N ALA A 111 -0.09 -10.18 4.81
CA ALA A 111 -1.09 -9.64 3.90
C ALA A 111 -1.96 -8.63 4.64
N VAL A 112 -2.23 -7.50 4.00
CA VAL A 112 -3.06 -6.43 4.56
C VAL A 112 -4.05 -5.91 3.52
N VAL A 113 -5.26 -5.61 3.98
CA VAL A 113 -6.29 -4.91 3.21
C VAL A 113 -6.80 -3.74 4.05
N LYS A 114 -7.09 -2.61 3.39
CA LYS A 114 -7.55 -1.38 4.06
C LYS A 114 -8.78 -0.87 3.33
N THR A 115 -9.89 -0.72 4.05
CA THR A 115 -11.14 -0.19 3.51
C THR A 115 -11.51 1.07 4.27
N ALA A 116 -11.60 2.18 3.55
CA ALA A 116 -11.99 3.46 4.13
C ALA A 116 -13.45 3.45 4.59
N GLY A 117 -13.71 4.10 5.71
CA GLY A 117 -15.08 4.39 6.17
C GLY A 117 -15.70 5.57 5.40
N GLU A 118 -16.84 6.02 5.89
CA GLU A 118 -17.63 7.08 5.25
C GLU A 118 -16.90 8.43 5.15
N THR A 119 -16.03 8.73 6.12
CA THR A 119 -15.24 9.96 6.18
C THR A 119 -13.94 9.90 5.37
N GLY A 120 -13.71 8.82 4.62
CA GLY A 120 -12.41 8.55 4.00
C GLY A 120 -11.36 8.09 5.03
N PHE A 121 -10.15 7.84 4.55
CA PHE A 121 -9.03 7.37 5.37
C PHE A 121 -7.70 7.95 4.89
N GLU A 122 -6.97 8.54 5.82
CA GLU A 122 -5.69 9.19 5.58
C GLU A 122 -4.63 8.64 6.52
N TRP A 123 -3.49 8.26 5.95
CA TRP A 123 -2.37 7.75 6.75
C TRP A 123 -1.02 8.18 6.19
N ILE A 124 -0.03 8.20 7.08
CA ILE A 124 1.39 8.15 6.74
C ILE A 124 1.93 6.80 7.22
N ALA A 125 2.76 6.15 6.42
CA ALA A 125 3.41 4.91 6.79
C ALA A 125 4.91 4.99 6.57
N PHE A 126 5.69 4.51 7.53
CA PHE A 126 7.13 4.36 7.42
C PHE A 126 7.46 2.90 7.18
N LYS A 127 8.35 2.60 6.24
CA LYS A 127 8.84 1.24 6.04
C LYS A 127 10.32 1.15 6.35
N THR A 128 10.70 0.01 6.90
CA THR A 128 12.06 -0.31 7.38
C THR A 128 13.04 -0.70 6.27
N ASN A 129 12.82 -0.18 5.06
CA ASN A 129 13.70 -0.32 3.91
C ASN A 129 13.49 0.86 2.95
N ASP A 130 14.55 1.39 2.34
CA ASP A 130 14.50 2.60 1.49
C ASP A 130 13.76 2.35 0.17
N ASN A 131 13.88 1.15 -0.40
CA ASN A 131 13.20 0.75 -1.63
C ASN A 131 12.10 -0.30 -1.36
N ALA A 132 11.36 -0.13 -0.27
CA ALA A 132 10.31 -1.09 0.06
C ALA A 132 9.23 -1.16 -1.02
N TYR A 133 8.92 -2.36 -1.48
CA TYR A 133 7.92 -2.61 -2.52
C TYR A 133 6.81 -3.52 -2.03
N MET A 134 5.63 -3.31 -2.59
CA MET A 134 4.42 -4.08 -2.28
C MET A 134 3.99 -4.91 -3.50
N ASN A 135 3.36 -6.04 -3.23
CA ASN A 135 2.71 -6.86 -4.26
C ASN A 135 1.23 -6.97 -3.92
N THR A 136 0.36 -6.69 -4.90
CA THR A 136 -1.08 -6.89 -4.74
C THR A 136 -1.46 -8.35 -5.02
N LEU A 137 -2.45 -8.86 -4.32
CA LEU A 137 -3.03 -10.18 -4.53
C LEU A 137 -4.10 -10.16 -5.63
N SER A 138 -4.83 -9.05 -5.77
CA SER A 138 -5.83 -8.83 -6.82
C SER A 138 -5.56 -7.55 -7.62
N GLY A 139 -6.14 -7.48 -8.82
CA GLY A 139 -5.95 -6.36 -9.75
C GLY A 139 -5.07 -6.67 -10.96
N LYS A 140 -4.90 -5.69 -11.85
CA LYS A 140 -4.18 -5.86 -13.13
C LYS A 140 -2.68 -6.15 -12.98
N THR A 141 -2.06 -5.67 -11.90
CA THR A 141 -0.62 -5.85 -11.62
C THR A 141 -0.38 -6.83 -10.47
N SER A 142 -1.37 -7.68 -10.17
CA SER A 142 -1.32 -8.59 -9.04
C SER A 142 -0.52 -9.86 -9.30
N TYR A 143 -0.13 -10.51 -8.21
CA TYR A 143 0.44 -11.84 -8.24
C TYR A 143 -0.46 -12.85 -8.97
N LEU A 144 -1.78 -12.86 -8.68
CA LEU A 144 -2.71 -13.77 -9.36
C LEU A 144 -2.78 -13.54 -10.87
N ARG A 145 -2.55 -12.30 -11.34
CA ARG A 145 -2.48 -12.02 -12.80
C ARG A 145 -1.28 -12.72 -13.46
N ALA A 146 -0.17 -12.90 -12.73
CA ALA A 146 1.03 -13.58 -13.22
C ALA A 146 0.93 -15.12 -13.19
N VAL A 147 0.05 -15.69 -12.36
CA VAL A 147 -0.11 -17.14 -12.23
C VAL A 147 -0.97 -17.71 -13.39
N PRO A 148 -0.54 -18.77 -14.10
CA PRO A 148 -1.38 -19.46 -15.10
C PRO A 148 -2.75 -19.86 -14.57
N VAL A 149 -3.80 -19.76 -15.40
CA VAL A 149 -5.18 -20.07 -14.99
C VAL A 149 -5.31 -21.51 -14.49
N ASP A 150 -4.62 -22.46 -15.11
CA ASP A 150 -4.66 -23.87 -14.70
C ASP A 150 -4.06 -24.10 -13.31
N LEU A 151 -3.06 -23.31 -12.91
CA LEU A 151 -2.51 -23.40 -11.55
C LEU A 151 -3.48 -22.83 -10.52
N ILE A 152 -4.17 -21.73 -10.83
CA ILE A 152 -5.22 -21.17 -9.96
C ILE A 152 -6.36 -22.18 -9.80
N LYS A 153 -6.80 -22.79 -10.91
CA LYS A 153 -7.82 -23.82 -10.95
C LYS A 153 -7.44 -25.01 -10.05
N ALA A 154 -6.24 -25.54 -10.22
CA ALA A 154 -5.75 -26.67 -9.45
C ALA A 154 -5.53 -26.33 -7.96
N ALA A 155 -4.95 -25.16 -7.66
CA ALA A 155 -4.63 -24.76 -6.29
C ALA A 155 -5.88 -24.48 -5.43
N TYR A 156 -6.92 -23.87 -6.02
CA TYR A 156 -8.15 -23.56 -5.30
C TYR A 156 -9.26 -24.61 -5.47
N GLY A 157 -9.09 -25.60 -6.34
CA GLY A 157 -10.10 -26.64 -6.58
C GLY A 157 -11.39 -26.09 -7.22
N VAL A 158 -11.26 -25.14 -8.15
CA VAL A 158 -12.38 -24.39 -8.75
C VAL A 158 -12.55 -24.70 -10.25
N THR A 159 -13.64 -24.24 -10.88
CA THR A 159 -13.80 -24.35 -12.35
C THR A 159 -12.86 -23.39 -13.09
N GLU A 160 -12.72 -23.59 -14.41
CA GLU A 160 -11.95 -22.66 -15.23
C GLU A 160 -12.59 -21.27 -15.29
N GLU A 161 -13.92 -21.17 -15.35
CA GLU A 161 -14.59 -19.86 -15.28
C GLU A 161 -14.34 -19.17 -13.95
N GLU A 162 -14.38 -19.91 -12.84
CA GLU A 162 -14.05 -19.40 -11.51
C GLU A 162 -12.61 -18.91 -11.40
N ALA A 163 -11.65 -19.70 -11.87
CA ALA A 163 -10.25 -19.31 -11.90
C ALA A 163 -10.04 -18.03 -12.74
N LYS A 164 -10.72 -17.94 -13.90
CA LYS A 164 -10.74 -16.71 -14.72
C LYS A 164 -11.38 -15.54 -13.98
N ARG A 165 -12.48 -15.74 -13.23
CA ARG A 165 -13.08 -14.68 -12.39
C ARG A 165 -12.12 -14.21 -11.31
N VAL A 166 -11.50 -15.11 -10.55
CA VAL A 166 -10.49 -14.78 -9.52
C VAL A 166 -9.34 -13.97 -10.12
N LYS A 167 -8.86 -14.37 -11.30
CA LYS A 167 -7.72 -13.73 -11.96
C LYS A 167 -8.06 -12.37 -12.59
N PHE A 168 -9.25 -12.24 -13.19
CA PHE A 168 -9.57 -11.15 -14.12
C PHE A 168 -10.71 -10.22 -13.67
N SER A 169 -11.47 -10.52 -12.62
CA SER A 169 -12.62 -9.67 -12.21
C SER A 169 -12.20 -8.25 -11.81
N GLN A 170 -11.10 -8.13 -11.06
CA GLN A 170 -10.57 -6.84 -10.62
C GLN A 170 -9.80 -6.17 -11.77
N GLN A 171 -10.30 -5.04 -12.27
CA GLN A 171 -9.70 -4.29 -13.39
C GLN A 171 -8.82 -3.12 -12.93
N GLU A 172 -8.93 -2.73 -11.68
CA GLU A 172 -8.08 -1.76 -11.02
C GLU A 172 -6.74 -2.39 -10.64
N THR A 173 -5.74 -1.55 -10.37
CA THR A 173 -4.36 -1.98 -10.07
C THR A 173 -4.09 -2.06 -8.57
N MET A 174 -4.38 -0.98 -7.84
CA MET A 174 -4.07 -0.87 -6.41
C MET A 174 -5.26 -0.42 -5.57
N PHE A 175 -6.07 0.51 -6.09
CA PHE A 175 -7.26 1.02 -5.40
C PHE A 175 -8.53 0.73 -6.19
N ALA A 176 -9.57 0.34 -5.47
CA ALA A 176 -10.91 0.13 -6.02
C ALA A 176 -11.95 0.76 -5.11
N MET A 177 -13.21 0.71 -5.54
CA MET A 177 -14.35 1.03 -4.67
C MET A 177 -14.90 -0.27 -4.09
N THR A 178 -15.24 -0.28 -2.81
CA THR A 178 -16.08 -1.36 -2.27
C THR A 178 -17.49 -1.22 -2.83
N LEU A 179 -18.13 -2.36 -3.12
CA LEU A 179 -19.56 -2.36 -3.42
C LEU A 179 -20.29 -1.85 -2.18
N SER A 180 -21.14 -0.82 -2.35
CA SER A 180 -22.07 -0.38 -1.32
C SER A 180 -22.91 -1.58 -0.88
N SER A 181 -22.93 -1.83 0.44
CA SER A 181 -23.76 -2.87 1.04
C SER A 181 -25.22 -2.48 0.99
#